data_AF-A0A9E3W516-F1
#
_entry.id   AF-A0A9E3W516-F1
#
_cell.length_a   1.000
_cell.length_b   1.000
_cell.length_c   1.000
_cell.angle_alpha   90.00
_cell.angle_beta   90.00
_cell.angle_gamma   90.00
#
_symmetry.space_group_name_H-M   'P 1'
#
loop_
_entity.id
_entity.type
_entity.pdbx_description
1 polymer ?
#
loop_
_entity_poly.entity_id
_entity_poly.type
_entity_poly.pdbx_seq_one_letter_code
_entity_poly.pdbx_strand_id
1 'polypeptide(L)'
;MIDPIGWIFPALRKGPADAAPDAASRWVEVPGHGAMVADASVDLMGATCLRTNLVTKRALDAARPGTVVEIVSDNLSSVETIPFMLAGHGCVHLGTLHLDGFWKIYARKLGADEGEKGQ
;
A
#
# COMPACT_ATOMS: atom_id res chain seq x y z
N MET A 1 3.94 0.75 -36.75
CA MET A 1 3.03 1.88 -37.03
C MET A 1 3.32 2.93 -35.96
N ILE A 2 3.91 4.05 -36.35
CA ILE A 2 4.50 5.06 -35.47
C ILE A 2 3.37 5.93 -34.92
N ASP A 3 3.23 6.04 -33.60
CA ASP A 3 2.18 6.81 -32.94
C ASP A 3 2.48 8.32 -33.06
N PRO A 4 1.77 9.06 -33.93
CA PRO A 4 2.14 10.43 -34.29
C PRO A 4 1.70 11.46 -33.25
N ILE A 5 0.95 11.04 -32.22
CA ILE A 5 0.34 11.94 -31.24
C ILE A 5 1.24 12.09 -30.01
N GLY A 6 2.02 11.07 -29.68
CA GLY A 6 2.90 11.05 -28.50
C GLY A 6 4.04 12.08 -28.48
N TRP A 7 4.46 12.62 -29.63
CA TRP A 7 5.53 13.63 -29.70
C TRP A 7 4.99 15.06 -29.54
N ILE A 8 3.78 15.33 -30.02
CA ILE A 8 3.23 16.70 -30.08
C ILE A 8 2.75 17.18 -28.70
N PHE A 9 2.38 16.26 -27.80
CA PHE A 9 1.88 16.59 -26.46
C PHE A 9 2.58 15.75 -25.38
N PRO A 10 3.79 16.13 -24.92
CA PRO A 10 4.48 15.42 -23.84
C PRO A 10 3.69 15.44 -22.51
N ALA A 11 2.77 16.40 -22.35
CA ALA A 11 1.83 16.47 -21.22
C ALA A 11 0.65 15.48 -21.32
N LEU A 12 0.42 14.87 -22.50
CA LEU A 12 -0.55 13.80 -22.73
C LEU A 12 0.12 12.42 -22.84
N ARG A 13 1.44 12.34 -22.60
CA ARG A 13 2.04 11.07 -22.19
C ARG A 13 1.35 10.72 -20.88
N LYS A 14 0.45 9.74 -20.94
CA LYS A 14 -0.19 9.12 -19.79
C LYS A 14 0.93 8.67 -18.85
N GLY A 15 1.31 9.54 -17.90
CA GLY A 15 2.04 9.15 -16.71
C GLY A 15 1.24 8.07 -16.00
N PRO A 16 1.86 7.24 -15.13
CA PRO A 16 1.21 6.06 -14.58
C PRO A 16 -0.07 6.48 -13.85
N ALA A 17 -1.16 6.38 -14.59
CA ALA A 17 -2.50 6.54 -14.09
C ALA A 17 -2.73 5.29 -13.26
N ASP A 18 -2.94 5.50 -11.96
CA ASP A 18 -3.33 4.48 -11.01
C ASP A 18 -2.22 3.44 -10.78
N ALA A 19 -1.36 3.69 -9.79
CA ALA A 19 -0.60 2.61 -9.14
C ALA A 19 -1.62 1.67 -8.48
N ALA A 20 -2.19 0.78 -9.29
CA ALA A 20 -2.91 -0.38 -8.81
C ALA A 20 -1.96 -1.16 -7.92
N PRO A 21 -2.46 -1.79 -6.83
CA PRO A 21 -1.63 -2.65 -6.02
C PRO A 21 -0.96 -3.68 -6.93
N ASP A 22 0.37 -3.75 -6.89
CA ASP A 22 1.10 -4.81 -7.57
C ASP A 22 0.74 -6.11 -6.85
N ALA A 23 0.10 -7.01 -7.58
CA ALA A 23 -0.40 -8.29 -7.06
C ALA A 23 0.71 -9.34 -6.94
N ALA A 24 1.97 -8.94 -7.12
CA ALA A 24 3.11 -9.82 -6.97
C ALA A 24 3.34 -10.14 -5.49
N SER A 25 3.02 -11.38 -5.10
CA SER A 25 3.30 -11.88 -3.76
C SER A 25 4.80 -11.96 -3.52
N ARG A 26 5.29 -11.38 -2.40
CA ARG A 26 6.71 -11.39 -2.04
C ARG A 26 6.93 -11.96 -0.65
N TRP A 27 8.05 -12.63 -0.43
CA TRP A 27 8.48 -13.00 0.92
C TRP A 27 9.14 -11.80 1.61
N VAL A 28 8.72 -11.54 2.84
CA VAL A 28 9.21 -10.43 3.67
C VAL A 28 9.39 -10.90 5.11
N GLU A 29 10.33 -10.29 5.81
CA GLU A 29 10.53 -10.51 7.25
C GLU A 29 10.07 -9.26 8.00
N VAL A 30 9.06 -9.43 8.87
CA VAL A 30 8.52 -8.34 9.68
C VAL A 30 8.90 -8.60 11.15
N PRO A 31 9.63 -7.69 11.81
CA PRO A 31 9.98 -7.80 13.22
C PRO A 31 8.74 -8.07 14.08
N GLY A 32 8.84 -9.03 15.00
CA GLY A 32 7.74 -9.44 15.86
C GLY A 32 6.74 -10.41 15.22
N HIS A 33 6.76 -10.60 13.90
CA HIS A 33 5.86 -11.52 13.19
C HIS A 33 6.57 -12.59 12.35
N GLY A 34 7.87 -12.43 12.10
CA GLY A 34 8.69 -13.38 11.34
C GLY A 34 8.53 -13.26 9.83
N ALA A 35 8.96 -14.31 9.12
CA ALA A 35 8.85 -14.39 7.66
C ALA A 35 7.39 -14.64 7.23
N MET A 36 6.90 -13.83 6.30
CA MET A 36 5.54 -13.90 5.77
C MET A 36 5.49 -13.52 4.29
N VAL A 37 4.34 -13.76 3.66
CA VAL A 37 4.07 -13.33 2.29
C VAL A 37 3.31 -12.01 2.34
N ALA A 38 3.82 -10.97 1.70
CA ALA A 38 3.03 -9.79 1.36
C ALA A 38 2.33 -10.08 0.03
N ASP A 39 1.00 -10.23 0.09
CA ASP A 39 0.15 -10.65 -1.03
C ASP A 39 -0.10 -9.53 -2.04
N ALA A 40 -0.02 -8.27 -1.60
CA ALA A 40 -0.21 -7.08 -2.41
C ALA A 40 0.73 -5.97 -1.95
N SER A 41 1.15 -5.11 -2.88
CA SER A 41 1.99 -3.95 -2.58
C SER A 41 1.40 -2.67 -3.19
N VAL A 42 1.29 -1.63 -2.39
CA VAL A 42 0.81 -0.31 -2.79
C VAL A 42 2.00 0.65 -2.76
N ASP A 43 2.41 1.13 -3.94
CA ASP A 43 3.53 2.06 -4.07
C ASP A 43 3.04 3.52 -4.00
N LEU A 44 3.48 4.24 -2.97
CA LEU A 44 3.18 5.65 -2.72
C LEU A 44 4.43 6.54 -2.86
N MET A 45 5.52 6.04 -3.44
CA MET A 45 6.75 6.82 -3.65
C MET A 45 6.48 8.08 -4.47
N GLY A 46 7.01 9.22 -4.02
CA GLY A 46 6.79 10.53 -4.63
C GLY A 46 5.34 11.03 -4.57
N ALA A 47 4.45 10.32 -3.88
CA ALA A 47 3.03 10.63 -3.87
C ALA A 47 2.67 11.50 -2.64
N THR A 48 2.28 12.75 -2.88
CA THR A 48 2.02 13.74 -1.83
C THR A 48 0.53 14.10 -1.65
N CYS A 49 -0.39 13.44 -2.36
CA CYS A 49 -1.75 13.96 -2.58
C CYS A 49 -2.88 13.11 -1.97
N LEU A 50 -4.07 13.70 -1.84
CA LEU A 50 -5.32 13.04 -1.40
C LEU A 50 -5.67 11.76 -2.18
N ARG A 51 -5.23 11.64 -3.44
CA ARG A 51 -5.47 10.46 -4.28
C ARG A 51 -4.72 9.23 -3.76
N THR A 52 -3.53 9.42 -3.21
CA THR A 52 -2.72 8.39 -2.53
C THR A 52 -3.52 7.74 -1.40
N ASN A 53 -4.15 8.56 -0.56
CA ASN A 53 -5.02 8.06 0.50
C ASN A 53 -6.20 7.26 -0.04
N LEU A 54 -6.80 7.66 -1.17
CA LEU A 54 -7.91 6.91 -1.76
C LEU A 54 -7.47 5.56 -2.33
N VAL A 55 -6.30 5.48 -2.96
CA VAL A 55 -5.74 4.22 -3.49
C VAL A 55 -5.42 3.26 -2.35
N THR A 56 -4.73 3.72 -1.30
CA THR A 56 -4.45 2.92 -0.11
C THR A 56 -5.74 2.43 0.54
N LYS A 57 -6.73 3.30 0.72
CA LYS A 57 -8.05 2.93 1.26
C LYS A 57 -8.71 1.82 0.44
N ARG A 58 -8.77 2.00 -0.89
CA ARG A 58 -9.35 1.00 -1.80
C ARG A 58 -8.62 -0.34 -1.72
N ALA A 59 -7.29 -0.33 -1.64
CA ALA A 59 -6.51 -1.56 -1.51
C ALA A 59 -6.79 -2.28 -0.19
N LEU A 60 -6.87 -1.55 0.93
CA LEU A 60 -7.21 -2.09 2.24
C LEU A 60 -8.65 -2.61 2.31
N ASP A 61 -9.60 -1.92 1.67
CA ASP A 61 -11.01 -2.32 1.64
C ASP A 61 -11.25 -3.54 0.73
N ALA A 62 -10.53 -3.63 -0.40
CA ALA A 62 -10.63 -4.74 -1.34
C ALA A 62 -9.82 -5.98 -0.93
N ALA A 63 -8.90 -5.84 0.04
CA ALA A 63 -8.11 -6.96 0.56
C ALA A 63 -9.02 -8.02 1.17
N ARG A 64 -8.69 -9.30 0.93
CA ARG A 64 -9.40 -10.42 1.55
C ARG A 64 -8.93 -10.58 2.99
N PRO A 65 -9.76 -11.09 3.90
CA PRO A 65 -9.30 -11.51 5.22
C PRO A 65 -8.03 -12.37 5.16
N GLY A 66 -7.07 -12.06 6.03
CA GLY A 66 -5.76 -12.73 6.08
C GLY A 66 -4.72 -12.16 5.12
N THR A 67 -5.11 -11.39 4.10
CA THR A 67 -4.19 -10.76 3.15
C THR A 67 -3.27 -9.79 3.87
N VAL A 68 -1.97 -9.92 3.61
CA VAL A 68 -0.96 -8.95 4.05
C VAL A 68 -0.71 -7.96 2.91
N VAL A 69 -1.02 -6.69 3.17
CA VAL A 69 -0.79 -5.58 2.26
C VAL A 69 0.47 -4.85 2.71
N GLU A 70 1.38 -4.66 1.78
CA GLU A 70 2.51 -3.77 1.95
C GLU A 70 2.21 -2.40 1.34
N ILE A 71 2.66 -1.35 2.01
CA ILE A 71 2.54 0.03 1.55
C ILE A 71 3.93 0.65 1.58
N VAL A 72 4.42 1.13 0.43
CA VAL A 72 5.75 1.73 0.26
C VAL A 72 5.61 3.24 0.19
N SER A 73 6.42 4.00 0.94
CA SER A 73 6.34 5.46 0.99
C SER A 73 7.70 6.09 1.29
N ASP A 74 8.03 7.22 0.67
CA ASP A 74 9.17 8.09 0.99
C ASP A 74 8.77 9.31 1.83
N ASN A 75 7.47 9.46 2.12
CA ASN A 75 6.93 10.56 2.89
C ASN A 75 6.70 10.15 4.35
N LEU A 76 7.41 10.80 5.28
CA LEU A 76 7.28 10.57 6.72
C LEU A 76 5.85 10.79 7.22
N SER A 77 5.15 11.82 6.74
CA SER A 77 3.78 12.10 7.17
C SER A 77 2.81 10.96 6.81
N SER A 78 3.02 10.31 5.67
CA SER A 78 2.25 9.11 5.29
C SER A 78 2.51 7.96 6.27
N VAL A 79 3.76 7.78 6.67
CA VAL A 79 4.20 6.71 7.57
C VAL A 79 3.63 6.86 8.98
N GLU A 80 3.44 8.08 9.45
CA GLU A 80 2.79 8.36 10.74
C GLU A 80 1.27 8.21 10.66
N THR A 81 0.66 8.58 9.53
CA THR A 81 -0.80 8.61 9.37
C THR A 81 -1.39 7.24 9.05
N ILE A 82 -0.75 6.47 8.17
CA ILE A 82 -1.28 5.20 7.66
C ILE A 82 -1.55 4.20 8.79
N PRO A 83 -0.62 3.92 9.73
CA PRO A 83 -0.86 2.97 10.82
C PRO A 83 -2.09 3.33 11.66
N PHE A 84 -2.33 4.63 11.90
CA PHE A 84 -3.48 5.10 12.66
C PHE A 84 -4.82 4.82 11.98
N MET A 85 -4.88 4.89 10.64
CA MET A 85 -6.12 4.64 9.90
C MET A 85 -6.41 3.16 9.63
N LEU A 86 -5.44 2.25 9.79
CA LEU A 86 -5.61 0.82 9.46
C LEU A 86 -6.79 0.17 10.20
N ALA A 87 -6.96 0.47 11.50
CA ALA A 87 -8.04 -0.09 12.30
C ALA A 87 -9.42 0.26 11.75
N GLY A 88 -9.61 1.48 11.24
CA GLY A 88 -10.86 1.92 10.60
C GLY A 88 -11.20 1.18 9.30
N HIS A 89 -10.24 0.46 8.73
CA HIS A 89 -10.39 -0.37 7.53
C HIS A 89 -10.36 -1.88 7.83
N GLY A 90 -10.50 -2.26 9.11
CA GLY A 90 -10.44 -3.66 9.54
C GLY A 90 -9.07 -4.29 9.30
N CYS A 91 -8.00 -3.51 9.41
CA CYS A 91 -6.63 -3.97 9.23
C CYS A 91 -5.84 -3.79 10.53
N VAL A 92 -4.91 -4.70 10.79
CA VAL A 92 -3.96 -4.63 11.90
C VAL A 92 -2.58 -4.27 11.37
N HIS A 93 -1.92 -3.32 12.02
CA HIS A 93 -0.54 -2.98 11.74
C HIS A 93 0.38 -4.12 12.21
N LEU A 94 1.19 -4.64 11.29
CA LEU A 94 2.20 -5.66 11.60
C LEU A 94 3.57 -5.04 11.86
N GLY A 95 3.87 -3.91 11.24
CA GLY A 95 5.15 -3.26 11.44
C GLY A 95 5.45 -2.21 10.38
N THR A 96 6.41 -1.35 10.70
CA THR A 96 6.95 -0.34 9.80
C THR A 96 8.45 -0.53 9.74
N LEU A 97 8.99 -0.67 8.53
CA LEU A 97 10.42 -0.81 8.25
C LEU A 97 10.92 0.40 7.50
N HIS A 98 12.15 0.80 7.76
CA HIS A 98 12.86 1.79 6.97
C HIS A 98 14.04 1.10 6.28
N LEU A 99 13.99 1.01 4.95
CA LEU A 99 14.94 0.27 4.12
C LEU A 99 15.32 1.14 2.93
N ASP A 100 16.63 1.26 2.65
CA ASP A 100 17.17 1.91 1.46
C ASP A 100 16.61 3.32 1.15
N GLY A 101 16.31 4.09 2.21
CA GLY A 101 15.84 5.48 2.10
C GLY A 101 14.33 5.66 1.93
N PHE A 102 13.55 4.59 2.07
CA PHE A 102 12.08 4.64 2.06
C PHE A 102 11.50 3.74 3.16
N TRP A 103 10.20 3.90 3.42
CA TRP A 103 9.47 3.14 4.43
C TRP A 103 8.56 2.09 3.78
N LYS A 104 8.46 0.94 4.44
CA LYS A 104 7.48 -0.11 4.16
C LYS A 104 6.61 -0.32 5.37
N ILE A 105 5.30 -0.23 5.18
CA ILE A 105 4.30 -0.45 6.22
C ILE A 105 3.56 -1.73 5.86
N TYR A 106 3.47 -2.66 6.81
CA TYR A 106 2.78 -3.93 6.63
C TYR A 106 1.50 -3.93 7.44
N ALA A 107 0.40 -4.29 6.78
CA ALA A 107 -0.91 -4.39 7.39
C ALA A 107 -1.57 -5.73 7.01
N ARG A 108 -2.27 -6.36 7.95
CA ARG A 108 -3.07 -7.55 7.68
C ARG A 108 -4.55 -7.22 7.74
N LYS A 109 -5.31 -7.63 6.71
CA LYS A 109 -6.76 -7.56 6.74
C LYS A 109 -7.32 -8.58 7.73
N LEU A 110 -8.15 -8.14 8.67
CA LEU A 110 -8.84 -9.05 9.60
C LEU A 110 -10.06 -9.68 8.93
N GLY A 111 -10.38 -10.91 9.35
CA GLY A 111 -11.70 -11.49 9.09
C GLY A 111 -12.79 -10.77 9.87
N ALA A 112 -14.04 -10.87 9.39
CA ALA A 112 -15.20 -10.34 10.11
C ALA A 112 -15.29 -10.88 11.54
N ASP A 113 -14.87 -12.13 11.77
CA ASP A 113 -14.88 -12.80 13.08
C ASP A 113 -13.70 -12.43 14.01
N GLU A 114 -12.66 -11.76 13.50
CA GLU A 114 -11.46 -11.39 14.28
C GLU A 114 -11.52 -9.95 14.81
N GLY A 115 -12.38 -9.10 14.23
CA GLY A 115 -12.52 -7.68 14.61
C GLY A 115 -13.23 -7.43 15.94
N GLU A 116 -13.89 -8.43 16.52
CA GLU A 116 -14.70 -8.28 17.74
C GLU A 116 -13.98 -8.66 19.05
N LYS A 117 -12.75 -9.19 18.98
CA LYS A 117 -11.99 -9.66 20.16
C LYS A 117 -10.96 -8.67 20.71
N GLY A 118 -11.18 -7.38 20.50
CA GLY A 118 -10.26 -6.32 20.92
C GLY A 118 -10.97 -5.10 21.48
N GLN A 119 -11.76 -5.28 22.55
CA GLN A 119 -12.22 -4.20 23.41
C GLN A 119 -12.11 -4.61 24.88
#